data_AF-A0A7J4FWY2-F1
#
_entry.id   AF-A0A7J4FWY2-F1
#
_cell.length_a   1.000
_cell.length_b   1.000
_cell.length_c   1.000
_cell.angle_alpha   90.00
_cell.angle_beta   90.00
_cell.angle_gamma   90.00
#
_symmetry.space_group_name_H-M   'P 1'
#
loop_
_entity.id
_entity.type
_entity.pdbx_description
1 polymer ?
#
loop_
_entity_poly.entity_id
_entity_poly.type
_entity_poly.pdbx_seq_one_letter_code
_entity_poly.pdbx_strand_id
1 'polypeptide(L)' 'MIHAIPELIGNRKDVDLSHEAAVGKIAEKEIIYLMSRGLSRDEATSVIVRGFLDVSIMGLSEELNNEIKSLVNKMAEGL' A
#
# COMPACT_ATOMS: atom_id res chain seq x y z
N MET A 1 14.58 -8.53 -8.28
CA MET A 1 13.63 -8.32 -9.39
C MET A 1 12.24 -8.55 -8.83
N ILE A 2 11.29 -7.64 -9.05
CA ILE A 2 9.90 -7.79 -8.56
C ILE A 2 9.06 -8.23 -9.75
N HIS A 3 8.27 -9.29 -9.59
CA HIS A 3 7.38 -9.81 -10.62
C HIS A 3 5.93 -9.66 -10.18
N ALA A 4 5.07 -9.22 -11.09
CA ALA A 4 3.62 -9.29 -10.95
C ALA A 4 3.10 -10.13 -12.12
N ILE A 5 2.53 -11.31 -11.81
CA ILE A 5 2.06 -12.27 -12.82
C ILE A 5 0.56 -12.48 -12.59
N PRO A 6 -0.31 -11.69 -13.25
CA PRO A 6 -1.74 -11.86 -13.11
C PRO A 6 -2.31 -12.90 -14.08
N GLU A 7 -3.40 -13.54 -13.67
CA GLU A 7 -4.16 -14.47 -14.50
C GLU A 7 -5.66 -14.25 -14.26
N LEU A 8 -6.45 -14.21 -15.34
CA LEU A 8 -7.90 -14.08 -15.31
C LEU A 8 -8.50 -15.18 -16.20
N ILE A 9 -9.34 -16.04 -15.61
CA ILE A 9 -10.01 -17.14 -16.33
C ILE A 9 -11.53 -16.96 -16.24
N GLY A 10 -12.18 -16.71 -17.37
CA GLY A 10 -13.64 -16.59 -17.48
C GLY A 10 -14.27 -17.82 -18.13
N ASN A 11 -15.19 -18.48 -17.43
CA ASN A 11 -15.82 -19.74 -17.90
C ASN A 11 -17.31 -19.60 -18.30
N ARG A 12 -17.82 -18.37 -18.45
CA ARG A 12 -19.22 -18.09 -18.79
C ARG A 12 -19.32 -17.03 -19.88
N LYS A 13 -20.48 -16.97 -20.55
CA LYS A 13 -20.86 -15.78 -21.32
C LYS A 13 -21.30 -14.69 -20.35
N ASP A 14 -20.98 -13.45 -20.68
CA ASP A 14 -21.33 -12.23 -19.93
C ASP A 14 -20.59 -12.05 -18.59
N VAL A 15 -19.29 -12.36 -18.56
CA VAL A 15 -18.40 -12.06 -17.41
C VAL A 15 -17.51 -10.87 -17.75
N ASP A 16 -17.42 -9.93 -16.80
CA ASP A 16 -16.52 -8.79 -16.84
C ASP A 16 -15.41 -9.01 -15.79
N LEU A 17 -14.14 -8.95 -16.22
CA LEU A 17 -12.97 -9.18 -15.37
C LEU A 17 -11.96 -8.05 -15.58
N SER A 18 -11.55 -7.41 -14.49
CA SER A 18 -10.52 -6.39 -14.48
C SER A 18 -9.39 -6.78 -13.52
N HIS A 19 -8.16 -6.46 -13.88
CA HIS A 19 -7.00 -6.62 -13.01
C HIS A 19 -6.11 -5.38 -13.09
N GLU A 20 -5.61 -4.94 -11.94
CA GLU A 20 -4.64 -3.86 -11.82
C GLU A 20 -3.42 -4.33 -11.01
N ALA A 21 -2.22 -4.07 -11.53
CA ALA A 21 -0.96 -4.26 -10.84
C ALA A 21 -0.07 -3.04 -11.06
N ALA A 22 0.57 -2.56 -10.00
CA ALA A 22 1.54 -1.48 -10.05
C ALA A 22 2.86 -1.92 -9.42
N VAL A 23 3.96 -1.75 -10.15
CA VAL A 23 5.32 -1.96 -9.65
C VAL A 23 6.13 -0.72 -10.00
N GLY A 24 6.71 -0.08 -8.99
CA GLY A 24 7.43 1.17 -9.19
C GLY A 24 8.21 1.59 -7.96
N LYS A 25 9.00 2.65 -8.12
CA LYS A 25 9.66 3.33 -7.00
C LYS A 25 8.65 4.27 -6.32
N ILE A 26 8.91 4.60 -5.06
CA ILE A 26 8.19 5.68 -4.37
C ILE A 26 8.36 6.96 -5.18
N ALA A 27 7.26 7.69 -5.34
CA ALA A 27 7.23 8.89 -6.14
C ALA A 27 8.00 10.03 -5.42
N GLU A 28 9.07 10.49 -6.06
CA GLU A 28 10.04 11.42 -5.47
C GLU A 28 9.44 12.80 -5.18
N LYS A 29 8.45 13.22 -5.98
CA LYS A 29 7.76 14.50 -5.81
C LYS A 29 7.01 14.56 -4.49
N GLU A 30 6.41 13.45 -4.07
CA GLU A 30 5.64 13.29 -2.85
C GLU A 30 6.56 13.29 -1.63
N ILE A 31 7.75 12.67 -1.75
CA ILE A 31 8.82 12.77 -0.74
C ILE A 31 9.25 14.22 -0.55
N ILE A 32 9.60 14.91 -1.64
CA ILE A 32 10.04 16.32 -1.58
C ILE A 32 8.93 17.21 -1.01
N TYR A 33 7.67 16.95 -1.36
CA TYR A 33 6.53 17.67 -0.81
C TYR A 33 6.43 17.51 0.71
N LEU A 34 6.50 16.28 1.22
CA LEU A 34 6.45 16.01 2.65
C LEU A 34 7.67 16.60 3.39
N MET A 35 8.85 16.57 2.78
CA MET A 35 10.04 17.21 3.33
C MET A 35 9.89 18.73 3.41
N SER A 36 9.24 19.37 2.42
CA SER A 36 8.93 20.81 2.48
C SER A 36 7.98 21.18 3.63
N ARG A 37 7.27 20.19 4.18
CA ARG A 37 6.41 20.32 5.36
C ARG A 37 7.13 20.04 6.68
N GLY A 38 8.45 19.84 6.64
CA GLY A 38 9.30 19.69 7.81
C GLY A 38 9.63 18.25 8.20
N LEU A 39 9.23 17.26 7.40
CA LEU A 39 9.59 15.86 7.63
C LEU A 39 11.00 15.57 7.12
N SER A 40 11.72 14.68 7.78
CA SER A 40 12.90 14.05 7.20
C SER A 40 12.51 13.18 6.00
N ARG A 41 13.49 12.80 5.18
CA ARG A 41 13.24 11.90 4.06
C ARG A 41 12.71 10.54 4.52
N ASP A 42 13.21 10.04 5.65
CA ASP A 42 12.83 8.75 6.21
C ASP A 42 11.41 8.83 6.79
N GLU A 43 11.08 9.92 7.49
CA GLU A 43 9.73 10.19 7.98
C GLU A 43 8.73 10.31 6.83
N ALA A 44 9.08 11.03 5.76
CA ALA A 44 8.25 11.15 4.55
C ALA A 44 8.03 9.79 3.88
N THR A 45 9.08 8.96 3.79
CA THR A 45 9.03 7.60 3.25
C THR A 45 8.09 6.72 4.08
N SER A 46 8.24 6.75 5.41
CA SER A 46 7.42 6.01 6.36
C SER A 46 5.93 6.40 6.26
N VAL A 47 5.62 7.70 6.11
CA VAL A 47 4.25 8.19 5.91
C VAL A 47 3.64 7.63 4.62
N ILE A 48 4.36 7.68 3.50
CA ILE A 48 3.85 7.19 2.20
C ILE A 48 3.65 5.67 2.25
N VAL A 49 4.61 4.92 2.79
CA VAL A 49 4.52 3.46 2.91
C VAL A 49 3.37 3.06 3.83
N ARG A 50 3.19 3.73 4.97
CA ARG A 50 2.06 3.47 5.86
C ARG A 50 0.72 3.72 5.17
N GLY A 51 0.58 4.83 4.42
CA GLY A 51 -0.65 5.11 3.67
C GLY A 51 -0.91 4.11 2.54
N PHE A 52 0.13 3.58 1.90
CA PHE A 52 0.00 2.53 0.89
C PHE A 52 -0.39 1.17 1.49
N LEU A 53 0.11 0.85 2.68
CA LEU A 53 -0.18 -0.39 3.40
C LEU A 53 -1.48 -0.35 4.21
N ASP A 54 -2.04 0.84 4.46
CA ASP A 54 -3.31 1.00 5.18
C ASP A 54 -4.48 0.50 4.33
N VAL A 55 -4.78 -0.78 4.48
CA VAL A 55 -5.90 -1.44 3.81
C VAL A 55 -7.12 -1.41 4.72
N SER A 56 -8.10 -0.57 4.37
CA SER A 56 -9.41 -0.65 5.00
C SER A 56 -10.15 -1.89 4.49
N ILE A 57 -10.15 -2.97 5.27
CA ILE A 57 -10.88 -4.20 4.92
C ILE A 57 -12.27 -4.13 5.55
N MET A 58 -13.30 -3.97 4.71
CA MET A 58 -14.69 -3.98 5.16
C MET A 58 -15.06 -5.32 5.81
N GLY A 59 -15.70 -5.27 6.98
CA GLY A 59 -16.21 -6.45 7.68
C GLY A 59 -15.24 -7.11 8.67
N LEU A 60 -14.03 -6.57 8.88
CA LEU A 60 -13.15 -7.04 9.95
C LEU A 60 -13.61 -6.53 11.32
N SER A 61 -13.36 -7.34 12.37
CA SER A 61 -13.52 -6.90 13.76
C SER A 61 -12.54 -5.76 14.10
N GLU A 62 -12.89 -4.93 15.07
CA GLU A 62 -12.00 -3.84 15.52
C GLU A 62 -10.65 -4.37 16.04
N GLU A 63 -10.66 -5.50 16.73
CA GLU A 63 -9.44 -6.15 17.24
C GLU A 63 -8.46 -6.48 16.11
N LEU A 64 -8.94 -7.12 15.04
CA LEU A 64 -8.09 -7.47 13.90
C LEU A 64 -7.64 -6.23 13.11
N ASN A 65 -8.49 -5.21 13.00
CA ASN A 65 -8.09 -3.92 12.41
C ASN A 65 -6.95 -3.27 13.22
N ASN A 66 -7.01 -3.34 14.54
CA ASN A 66 -5.97 -2.79 15.41
C ASN A 66 -4.66 -3.61 15.32
N GLU A 67 -4.76 -4.94 15.22
CA GLU A 67 -3.62 -5.83 15.00
C GLU A 67 -2.90 -5.50 13.68
N ILE A 68 -3.66 -5.34 12.58
CA ILE A 68 -3.13 -4.98 11.27
C ILE A 68 -2.43 -3.61 11.33
N LYS A 69 -3.07 -2.60 11.93
CA LYS A 69 -2.46 -1.27 12.11
C LYS A 69 -1.15 -1.32 12.89
N SER A 70 -1.10 -2.13 13.95
CA SER A 70 0.11 -2.33 14.76
C SER A 70 1.25 -2.94 13.93
N LEU A 71 0.94 -3.95 13.11
CA LEU A 71 1.92 -4.60 12.22
C LEU A 71 2.45 -3.62 11.16
N VAL A 72 1.56 -2.85 10.53
CA VAL A 72 1.95 -1.84 9.52
C VAL A 72 2.86 -0.78 10.14
N ASN A 73 2.55 -0.29 11.33
CA ASN A 73 3.38 0.70 12.02
C ASN A 73 4.79 0.17 12.32
N LYS A 74 4.90 -1.06 12.85
CA LYS A 74 6.21 -1.69 13.14
C LYS A 74 7.07 -1.88 11.88
N MET A 75 6.46 -2.19 10.74
CA MET A 75 7.20 -2.29 9.48
C MET A 75 7.68 -0.93 8.96
N ALA A 76 6.90 0.13 9.20
CA ALA A 76 7.23 1.48 8.76
C ALA A 76 8.30 2.18 9.61
N GLU A 77 8.59 1.68 10.82
CA GLU A 77 9.66 2.18 11.71
C GLU A 77 11.07 1.70 11.30
N GLY A 78 11.18 0.66 10.47
CA GLY A 78 12.46 0.07 10.04
C GLY A 78 12.98 0.56 8.68
N LEU A 79 12.40 1.64 8.14
CA LEU A 79 12.66 2.18 6.80
C LEU A 79 13.45 3.48 6.83
#